data_AF-A0A6A1Q737-F1
#
_entry.id   AF-A0A6A1Q737-F1
#
_cell.length_a   1.000
_cell.length_b   1.000
_cell.length_c   1.000
_cell.angle_alpha   90.00
_cell.angle_beta   90.00
_cell.angle_gamma   90.00
#
_symmetry.space_group_name_H-M   'P 1'
#
loop_
_entity.id
_entity.type
_entity.pdbx_description
1 polymer ?
#
loop_
_entity_poly.entity_id
_entity_poly.type
_entity_poly.pdbx_seq_one_letter_code
_entity_poly.pdbx_strand_id
1 'polypeptide(L)'
;MSELGTQKTSDGTVSRLLNVVESELQAGREKGDPTEKQLQIILEDAPLWQRFKEVTNEMIVTKNGRRMFPVLKISVTGLDPNAMYSLLLDFVPTDSHRWKYVNGEWVPAGKPEVSSHSCVYIHPDSPNFGAHWMKAPISFSKVKLTNKLNGGGQIMLNSLHKYEPQVHIVRVGGAHRMVMNCSFPETQFIAVTAYQNEEVSDLDER
;
A
#
# COMPACT_ATOMS: atom_id res chain seq x y z
N MET A 1 41.11 26.39 11.83
CA MET A 1 40.67 25.09 12.38
C MET A 1 39.51 25.40 13.30
N SER A 2 38.27 24.96 13.11
CA SER A 2 37.75 23.75 12.47
C SER A 2 36.26 23.94 12.12
N GLU A 3 35.94 23.58 10.87
CA GLU A 3 34.73 22.95 10.31
C GLU A 3 33.31 23.41 10.72
N LEU A 4 32.63 24.00 9.72
CA LEU A 4 31.19 24.24 9.65
C LEU A 4 30.51 22.96 9.12
N GLY A 5 29.86 22.20 10.00
CA GLY A 5 29.07 21.02 9.62
C GLY A 5 27.73 21.43 9.00
N THR A 6 27.55 21.15 7.71
CA THR A 6 26.31 21.36 6.97
C THR A 6 25.29 20.27 7.34
N GLN A 7 24.23 20.63 8.09
CA GLN A 7 23.11 19.72 8.36
C GLN A 7 22.14 19.68 7.18
N LYS A 8 21.98 18.48 6.62
CA LYS A 8 21.05 18.12 5.54
C LYS A 8 19.62 18.58 5.83
N THR A 9 19.13 19.51 5.02
CA THR A 9 17.71 19.85 4.85
C THR A 9 17.12 18.98 3.73
N SER A 10 16.55 17.82 4.05
CA SER A 10 15.79 17.04 3.05
C SER A 10 14.52 16.33 3.54
N ASP A 11 14.13 16.49 4.81
CA ASP A 11 13.03 15.70 5.40
C ASP A 11 11.66 16.43 5.43
N GLY A 12 11.65 17.73 5.13
CA GLY A 12 10.43 18.57 5.20
C GLY A 12 9.53 18.52 3.96
N THR A 13 10.09 18.23 2.80
CA THR A 13 9.36 18.33 1.52
C THR A 13 8.52 17.10 1.24
N VAL A 14 9.03 15.90 1.57
CA VAL A 14 8.30 14.64 1.40
C VAL A 14 7.11 14.58 2.35
N SER A 15 7.31 14.92 3.63
CA SER A 15 6.24 14.97 4.63
C SER A 15 5.11 15.94 4.26
N ARG A 16 5.44 17.10 3.68
CA ARG A 16 4.43 18.05 3.18
C ARG A 16 3.70 17.53 1.94
N LEU A 17 4.41 16.90 1.00
CA LEU A 17 3.78 16.26 -0.15
C LEU A 17 2.86 15.13 0.28
N LEU A 18 3.28 14.31 1.25
CA LEU A 18 2.46 13.24 1.82
C LEU A 18 1.23 13.79 2.54
N ASN A 19 1.34 14.84 3.34
CA ASN A 19 0.18 15.44 4.00
C ASN A 19 -0.82 16.08 3.01
N VAL A 20 -0.31 16.74 1.96
CA VAL A 20 -1.16 17.30 0.90
C VAL A 20 -1.83 16.17 0.13
N VAL A 21 -1.06 15.16 -0.27
CA VAL A 21 -1.60 13.96 -0.92
C VAL A 21 -2.64 13.30 -0.03
N GLU A 22 -2.34 12.98 1.23
CA GLU A 22 -3.25 12.36 2.20
C GLU A 22 -4.53 13.18 2.43
N SER A 23 -4.43 14.51 2.57
CA SER A 23 -5.61 15.37 2.70
C SER A 23 -6.49 15.32 1.44
N GLU A 24 -5.86 15.28 0.26
CA GLU A 24 -6.57 15.14 -1.01
C GLU A 24 -7.09 13.69 -1.22
N LEU A 25 -6.38 12.66 -0.74
CA LEU A 25 -6.84 11.25 -0.75
C LEU A 25 -8.13 11.14 0.07
N GLN A 26 -8.14 11.73 1.28
CA GLN A 26 -9.28 11.69 2.19
C GLN A 26 -10.47 12.48 1.64
N ALA A 27 -10.25 13.67 1.06
CA ALA A 27 -11.29 14.45 0.40
C ALA A 27 -11.80 13.80 -0.90
N GLY A 28 -10.93 13.05 -1.59
CA GLY A 28 -11.19 12.34 -2.83
C GLY A 28 -11.98 11.04 -2.68
N ARG A 29 -12.07 10.45 -1.50
CA ARG A 29 -12.92 9.28 -1.22
C ARG A 29 -14.39 9.50 -1.57
N GLU A 30 -14.85 10.75 -1.62
CA GLU A 30 -16.26 11.09 -1.86
C GLU A 30 -16.58 11.45 -3.33
N LYS A 31 -15.59 11.63 -4.21
CA LYS A 31 -15.83 12.16 -5.58
C LYS A 31 -14.90 11.53 -6.62
N GLY A 32 -15.39 10.53 -7.36
CA GLY A 32 -14.76 10.08 -8.60
C GLY A 32 -14.93 11.10 -9.74
N ASP A 33 -13.98 11.18 -10.66
CA ASP A 33 -14.06 12.08 -11.82
C ASP A 33 -15.08 11.56 -12.85
N PRO A 34 -16.12 12.33 -13.20
CA PRO A 34 -17.11 11.93 -14.19
C PRO A 34 -16.58 11.83 -15.63
N THR A 35 -15.32 12.15 -15.90
CA THR A 35 -14.70 12.01 -17.23
C THR A 35 -14.10 10.61 -17.47
N GLU A 36 -13.87 9.81 -16.44
CA GLU A 36 -13.30 8.46 -16.52
C GLU A 36 -14.35 7.38 -16.19
N LYS A 37 -15.56 7.51 -16.75
CA LYS A 37 -16.73 6.63 -16.49
C LYS A 37 -16.51 5.15 -16.84
N GLN A 38 -15.43 4.81 -17.52
CA GLN A 38 -15.06 3.44 -17.94
C GLN A 38 -13.81 2.93 -17.24
N LEU A 39 -13.33 3.63 -16.18
CA LEU A 39 -12.18 3.18 -15.42
C LEU A 39 -12.47 1.82 -14.78
N GLN A 40 -11.65 0.83 -15.11
CA GLN A 40 -11.68 -0.51 -14.51
C GLN A 40 -10.29 -0.85 -13.99
N ILE A 41 -10.27 -1.51 -12.83
CA ILE A 41 -9.05 -1.97 -12.19
C ILE A 41 -9.27 -3.43 -11.80
N ILE A 42 -8.34 -4.29 -12.21
CA ILE A 42 -8.41 -5.74 -12.02
C ILE A 42 -7.18 -6.17 -11.22
N LEU A 43 -7.39 -6.99 -10.20
CA LEU A 43 -6.30 -7.66 -9.49
C LEU A 43 -5.73 -8.77 -10.36
N GLU A 44 -4.43 -8.70 -10.63
CA GLU A 44 -3.71 -9.79 -11.28
C GLU A 44 -3.36 -10.89 -10.28
N ASP A 45 -3.22 -12.12 -10.78
CA ASP A 45 -2.92 -13.30 -9.96
C ASP A 45 -3.94 -13.53 -8.81
N ALA A 46 -5.20 -13.09 -8.98
CA ALA A 46 -6.25 -13.21 -7.96
C ALA A 46 -6.44 -14.64 -7.40
N PRO A 47 -6.33 -15.74 -8.18
CA PRO A 47 -6.37 -17.10 -7.63
C PRO A 47 -5.24 -17.40 -6.63
N LEU A 48 -4.07 -16.78 -6.78
CA LEU A 48 -2.98 -16.94 -5.81
C LEU A 48 -3.31 -16.20 -4.51
N TRP A 49 -3.78 -14.95 -4.61
CA TRP A 49 -4.26 -14.18 -3.46
C TRP A 49 -5.37 -14.90 -2.70
N GLN A 50 -6.28 -15.55 -3.42
CA GLN A 50 -7.36 -16.34 -2.83
C GLN A 50 -6.83 -17.51 -1.99
N ARG A 51 -5.80 -18.24 -2.45
CA ARG A 51 -5.15 -19.32 -1.66
C ARG A 51 -4.54 -18.79 -0.37
N PHE A 52 -3.85 -17.65 -0.43
CA PHE A 52 -3.32 -17.00 0.77
C PHE A 52 -4.42 -16.53 1.72
N LYS A 53 -5.53 -16.02 1.18
CA LYS A 53 -6.69 -15.60 1.99
C LYS A 53 -7.34 -16.75 2.74
N GLU A 54 -7.46 -17.93 2.11
CA GLU A 54 -8.06 -19.13 2.72
C GLU A 54 -7.37 -19.55 4.01
N VAL A 55 -6.05 -19.33 4.10
CA VAL A 55 -5.23 -19.67 5.27
C VAL A 55 -4.95 -18.47 6.19
N THR A 56 -5.63 -17.34 5.96
CA THR A 56 -5.36 -16.02 6.57
C THR A 56 -3.95 -15.54 6.25
N ASN A 57 -3.82 -14.77 5.17
CA ASN A 57 -2.55 -14.27 4.67
C ASN A 57 -1.75 -13.48 5.73
N GLU A 58 -0.42 -13.59 5.65
CA GLU A 58 0.51 -12.93 6.55
C GLU A 58 1.61 -12.22 5.75
N MET A 59 1.97 -11.00 6.15
CA MET A 59 3.08 -10.28 5.53
C MET A 59 4.15 -9.96 6.55
N ILE A 60 5.39 -10.31 6.23
CA ILE A 60 6.53 -10.09 7.10
C ILE A 60 6.89 -8.59 7.13
N VAL A 61 7.00 -8.03 8.33
CA VAL A 61 7.57 -6.71 8.60
C VAL A 61 8.92 -6.86 9.30
N THR A 62 9.92 -6.11 8.82
CA THR A 62 11.28 -6.12 9.41
C THR A 62 11.78 -4.71 9.61
N LYS A 63 12.83 -4.54 10.43
CA LYS A 63 13.47 -3.24 10.63
C LYS A 63 13.85 -2.57 9.29
N ASN A 64 14.45 -3.28 8.36
CA ASN A 64 14.94 -2.70 7.10
C ASN A 64 13.90 -2.72 5.97
N GLY A 65 12.67 -3.13 6.27
CA GLY A 65 11.61 -3.31 5.30
C GLY A 65 11.74 -4.61 4.50
N ARG A 66 10.65 -5.36 4.37
CA ARG A 66 10.56 -6.59 3.58
C ARG A 66 9.56 -6.39 2.44
N ARG A 67 9.87 -6.90 1.25
CA ARG A 67 8.96 -6.86 0.10
C ARG A 67 7.81 -7.84 0.32
N MET A 68 6.64 -7.51 -0.22
CA MET A 68 5.46 -8.36 -0.14
C MET A 68 5.59 -9.59 -1.03
N PHE A 69 4.97 -10.67 -0.59
CA PHE A 69 4.60 -11.80 -1.42
C PHE A 69 3.22 -12.32 -0.97
N PRO A 70 2.27 -12.55 -1.89
CA PRO A 70 2.34 -12.23 -3.32
C PRO A 70 2.55 -10.73 -3.58
N VAL A 71 3.13 -10.40 -4.72
CA VAL A 71 3.29 -8.99 -5.13
C VAL A 71 1.93 -8.46 -5.59
N LEU A 72 1.50 -7.32 -5.05
CA LEU A 72 0.30 -6.64 -5.55
C LEU A 72 0.55 -6.15 -6.98
N LYS A 73 -0.26 -6.66 -7.90
CA LYS A 73 -0.25 -6.27 -9.32
C LYS A 73 -1.67 -5.97 -9.76
N ILE A 74 -1.84 -4.90 -10.53
CA ILE A 74 -3.14 -4.52 -11.06
C ILE A 74 -3.07 -4.23 -12.55
N SER A 75 -4.13 -4.53 -13.28
CA SER A 75 -4.36 -4.01 -14.63
C SER A 75 -5.38 -2.88 -14.58
N VAL A 76 -5.11 -1.80 -15.30
CA VAL A 76 -5.96 -0.61 -15.35
C VAL A 76 -6.37 -0.34 -16.79
N THR A 77 -7.64 -0.01 -17.02
CA THR A 77 -8.17 0.42 -18.31
C THR A 77 -9.12 1.60 -18.14
N GLY A 78 -9.31 2.43 -19.17
CA GLY A 78 -10.27 3.54 -19.15
C GLY A 78 -9.73 4.88 -18.61
N LEU A 79 -8.42 4.99 -18.40
CA LEU A 79 -7.74 6.28 -18.19
C LEU A 79 -7.68 7.08 -19.50
N ASP A 80 -7.61 8.41 -19.43
CA ASP A 80 -7.29 9.24 -20.58
C ASP A 80 -5.83 8.97 -21.01
N PRO A 81 -5.58 8.44 -22.22
CA PRO A 81 -4.23 8.09 -22.65
C PRO A 81 -3.24 9.27 -22.63
N ASN A 82 -3.73 10.51 -22.76
CA ASN A 82 -2.91 11.72 -22.88
C ASN A 82 -2.78 12.50 -21.56
N ALA A 83 -3.55 12.13 -20.54
CA ALA A 83 -3.42 12.73 -19.21
C ALA A 83 -2.33 12.03 -18.40
N MET A 84 -1.73 12.74 -17.44
CA MET A 84 -0.76 12.18 -16.51
C MET A 84 -1.44 11.74 -15.21
N TYR A 85 -0.96 10.64 -14.63
CA TYR A 85 -1.45 10.07 -13.39
C TYR A 85 -0.28 9.63 -12.50
N SER A 86 -0.46 9.78 -11.19
CA SER A 86 0.36 9.15 -10.16
C SER A 86 -0.41 8.00 -9.55
N LEU A 87 0.25 6.86 -9.35
CA LEU A 87 -0.30 5.71 -8.66
C LEU A 87 0.33 5.57 -7.29
N LEU A 88 -0.52 5.41 -6.27
CA LEU A 88 -0.11 5.33 -4.89
C LEU A 88 -0.70 4.08 -4.24
N LEU A 89 -0.04 3.61 -3.18
CA LEU A 89 -0.45 2.46 -2.39
C LEU A 89 -0.34 2.82 -0.91
N ASP A 90 -1.42 2.62 -0.16
CA ASP A 90 -1.42 2.59 1.29
C ASP A 90 -2.05 1.29 1.82
N PHE A 91 -2.16 1.18 3.15
CA PHE A 91 -2.68 0.00 3.82
C PHE A 91 -3.63 0.43 4.93
N VAL A 92 -4.91 0.12 4.75
CA VAL A 92 -5.97 0.52 5.66
C VAL A 92 -6.17 -0.56 6.72
N PRO A 93 -6.13 -0.24 8.02
CA PRO A 93 -6.50 -1.20 9.06
C PRO A 93 -7.97 -1.63 8.89
N THR A 94 -8.24 -2.94 8.89
CA THR A 94 -9.62 -3.45 8.70
C THR A 94 -10.35 -3.70 10.01
N ASP A 95 -9.62 -3.90 11.10
CA ASP A 95 -10.17 -4.27 12.41
C ASP A 95 -9.77 -3.28 13.49
N SER A 96 -10.64 -3.14 14.50
CA SER A 96 -10.40 -2.34 15.70
C SER A 96 -9.78 -3.15 16.84
N HIS A 97 -9.04 -4.23 16.53
CA HIS A 97 -8.37 -5.08 17.51
C HIS A 97 -7.02 -5.57 16.96
N ARG A 98 -6.14 -6.00 17.85
CA ARG A 98 -4.95 -6.76 17.48
C ARG A 98 -5.32 -8.24 17.38
N TRP A 99 -4.53 -9.01 16.64
CA TRP A 99 -4.68 -10.44 16.45
C TRP A 99 -3.62 -11.21 17.25
N LYS A 100 -3.89 -12.47 17.55
CA LYS A 100 -2.87 -13.43 18.02
C LYS A 100 -3.14 -14.80 17.39
N TYR A 101 -2.09 -15.57 17.17
CA TYR A 101 -2.21 -16.94 16.68
C TYR A 101 -2.09 -17.90 17.87
N VAL A 102 -3.12 -18.70 18.11
CA VAL A 102 -3.19 -19.64 19.24
C VAL A 102 -3.82 -20.94 18.75
N ASN A 103 -3.16 -22.07 19.02
CA ASN A 103 -3.66 -23.41 18.68
C ASN A 103 -4.05 -23.58 17.20
N GLY A 104 -3.29 -22.98 16.28
CA GLY A 104 -3.56 -23.07 14.84
C GLY A 104 -4.54 -22.04 14.30
N GLU A 105 -5.06 -21.14 15.14
CA GLU A 105 -6.10 -20.18 14.73
C GLU A 105 -5.72 -18.72 15.07
N TRP A 106 -6.08 -17.82 14.15
CA TRP A 106 -6.04 -16.39 14.38
C TRP A 106 -7.26 -15.96 15.19
N VAL A 107 -7.05 -15.38 16.36
CA VAL A 107 -8.12 -14.89 17.25
C VAL A 107 -7.90 -13.41 17.63
N PRO A 108 -8.98 -12.64 17.84
CA PRO A 108 -8.88 -11.28 18.36
C PRO A 108 -8.19 -11.23 19.73
N ALA A 109 -7.36 -10.20 19.93
CA ALA A 109 -6.58 -9.99 21.14
C ALA A 109 -6.40 -8.50 21.44
N GLY A 110 -6.88 -8.08 22.61
CA GLY A 110 -6.61 -6.75 23.15
C GLY A 110 -7.19 -5.60 22.34
N LYS A 111 -6.82 -4.38 22.74
CA LYS A 111 -7.21 -3.14 22.06
C LYS A 111 -6.26 -2.85 20.90
N PRO A 112 -6.70 -2.13 19.87
CA PRO A 112 -5.85 -1.79 18.74
C PRO A 112 -4.75 -0.83 19.22
N GLU A 113 -3.55 -0.98 18.66
CA GLU A 113 -2.49 0.00 18.87
C GLU A 113 -2.77 1.21 17.97
N VAL A 114 -2.71 2.43 18.55
CA VAL A 114 -2.97 3.66 17.80
C VAL A 114 -1.89 3.84 16.74
N SER A 115 -2.24 3.74 15.46
CA SER A 115 -1.33 4.05 14.36
C SER A 115 -1.34 5.56 14.10
N SER A 116 -0.28 6.26 14.49
CA SER A 116 -0.12 7.71 14.27
C SER A 116 0.54 8.08 12.95
N HIS A 117 0.82 7.11 12.08
CA HIS A 117 1.62 7.32 10.88
C HIS A 117 0.95 6.64 9.68
N SER A 118 0.20 7.43 8.92
CA SER A 118 -0.13 7.10 7.54
C SER A 118 1.14 7.29 6.72
N CYS A 119 1.49 6.31 5.90
CA CYS A 119 2.59 6.44 4.96
C CYS A 119 2.15 5.85 3.64
N VAL A 120 2.31 6.63 2.59
CA VAL A 120 1.90 6.26 1.24
C VAL A 120 3.13 5.92 0.42
N TYR A 121 3.07 4.81 -0.31
CA TYR A 121 4.06 4.46 -1.32
C TYR A 121 3.63 5.05 -2.66
N ILE A 122 4.51 5.82 -3.30
CA ILE A 122 4.31 6.31 -4.66
C ILE A 122 5.00 5.35 -5.62
N HIS A 123 4.25 4.83 -6.61
CA HIS A 123 4.83 3.97 -7.64
C HIS A 123 5.95 4.72 -8.37
N PRO A 124 7.15 4.12 -8.56
CA PRO A 124 8.34 4.81 -9.07
C PRO A 124 8.19 5.37 -10.49
N ASP A 125 7.27 4.81 -11.28
CA ASP A 125 6.96 5.31 -12.62
C ASP A 125 6.06 6.57 -12.60
N SER A 126 5.60 7.01 -11.43
CA SER A 126 4.76 8.19 -11.28
C SER A 126 5.56 9.50 -11.35
N PRO A 127 4.97 10.57 -11.93
CA PRO A 127 3.76 10.55 -12.73
C PRO A 127 4.02 9.98 -14.14
N ASN A 128 3.01 9.37 -14.74
CA ASN A 128 3.09 8.87 -16.12
C ASN A 128 1.78 9.04 -16.89
N PHE A 129 1.84 8.94 -18.21
CA PHE A 129 0.65 9.00 -19.06
C PHE A 129 -0.30 7.84 -18.81
N GLY A 130 -1.62 8.05 -18.97
CA GLY A 130 -2.61 6.97 -18.91
C GLY A 130 -2.27 5.83 -19.87
N ALA A 131 -1.74 6.15 -21.07
CA ALA A 131 -1.26 5.15 -22.02
C ALA A 131 -0.15 4.25 -21.45
N HIS A 132 0.75 4.80 -20.61
CA HIS A 132 1.79 4.01 -19.97
C HIS A 132 1.20 3.06 -18.92
N TRP A 133 0.25 3.54 -18.11
CA TRP A 133 -0.36 2.74 -17.05
C TRP A 133 -1.26 1.62 -17.58
N MET A 134 -1.88 1.81 -18.73
CA MET A 134 -2.76 0.81 -19.35
C MET A 134 -2.03 -0.18 -20.28
N LYS A 135 -0.72 -0.03 -20.50
CA LYS A 135 0.02 -0.86 -21.48
C LYS A 135 0.29 -2.29 -21.01
N ALA A 136 0.36 -2.51 -19.70
CA ALA A 136 0.72 -3.78 -19.06
C ALA A 136 0.35 -3.72 -17.57
N PRO A 137 0.26 -4.88 -16.87
CA PRO A 137 0.08 -4.91 -15.43
C PRO A 137 1.09 -4.06 -14.66
N ILE A 138 0.58 -3.30 -13.70
CA ILE A 138 1.33 -2.41 -12.82
C ILE A 138 1.72 -3.18 -11.57
N SER A 139 3.00 -3.19 -11.23
CA SER A 139 3.53 -3.99 -10.12
C SER A 139 4.09 -3.14 -8.98
N PHE A 140 3.56 -3.35 -7.78
CA PHE A 140 4.07 -2.73 -6.55
C PHE A 140 5.24 -3.52 -5.92
N SER A 141 6.04 -4.23 -6.72
CA SER A 141 7.12 -5.14 -6.27
C SER A 141 8.23 -4.51 -5.41
N LYS A 142 8.39 -3.19 -5.47
CA LYS A 142 9.44 -2.47 -4.72
C LYS A 142 8.98 -1.95 -3.37
N VAL A 143 7.68 -2.02 -3.05
CA VAL A 143 7.18 -1.63 -1.73
C VAL A 143 7.81 -2.49 -0.65
N LYS A 144 8.12 -1.88 0.49
CA LYS A 144 8.70 -2.57 1.65
C LYS A 144 7.90 -2.25 2.90
N LEU A 145 7.52 -3.29 3.63
CA LEU A 145 6.78 -3.21 4.88
C LEU A 145 7.74 -3.31 6.07
N THR A 146 7.64 -2.37 7.00
CA THR A 146 8.50 -2.26 8.18
C THR A 146 7.69 -2.11 9.46
N ASN A 147 8.30 -2.44 10.60
CA ASN A 147 7.76 -2.14 11.93
C ASN A 147 8.55 -1.03 12.65
N LYS A 148 9.40 -0.29 11.92
CA LYS A 148 10.22 0.81 12.44
C LYS A 148 10.26 1.99 11.47
N LEU A 149 10.09 3.20 12.00
CA LEU A 149 10.26 4.45 11.24
C LEU A 149 11.75 4.71 11.01
N ASN A 150 12.21 4.49 9.78
CA ASN A 150 13.62 4.62 9.41
C ASN A 150 13.87 5.61 8.26
N GLY A 151 12.88 6.42 7.86
CA GLY A 151 13.00 7.46 6.84
C GLY A 151 13.22 7.00 5.38
N GLY A 152 13.21 5.68 5.13
CA GLY A 152 13.64 5.10 3.86
C GLY A 152 12.54 4.83 2.81
N GLY A 153 11.41 5.54 2.84
CA GLY A 153 10.28 5.30 1.92
C GLY A 153 9.60 3.93 2.09
N GLN A 154 9.79 3.30 3.26
CA GLN A 154 9.14 2.06 3.66
C GLN A 154 7.80 2.39 4.32
N ILE A 155 6.82 1.50 4.19
CA ILE A 155 5.53 1.66 4.86
C ILE A 155 5.59 0.96 6.22
N MET A 156 5.33 1.73 7.28
CA MET A 156 5.29 1.22 8.64
C MET A 156 3.91 0.63 8.94
N LEU A 157 3.89 -0.63 9.37
CA LEU A 157 2.68 -1.32 9.83
C LEU A 157 2.90 -1.82 11.26
N ASN A 158 1.83 -1.78 12.06
CA ASN A 158 1.83 -2.39 13.37
C ASN A 158 1.74 -3.91 13.21
N SER A 159 2.66 -4.63 13.85
CA SER A 159 2.58 -6.09 13.86
C SER A 159 1.29 -6.55 14.53
N LEU A 160 0.80 -7.71 14.10
CA LEU A 160 -0.42 -8.38 14.54
C LEU A 160 -1.70 -7.57 14.29
N HIS A 161 -1.67 -6.62 13.35
CA HIS A 161 -2.87 -5.93 12.88
C HIS A 161 -3.18 -6.38 11.45
N LYS A 162 -4.47 -6.42 11.12
CA LYS A 162 -4.96 -6.77 9.79
C LYS A 162 -5.10 -5.52 8.93
N TYR A 163 -4.62 -5.61 7.70
CA TYR A 163 -4.59 -4.53 6.74
C TYR A 163 -5.20 -4.96 5.41
N GLU A 164 -5.80 -4.00 4.71
CA GLU A 164 -6.21 -4.12 3.32
C GLU A 164 -5.38 -3.13 2.48
N PRO A 165 -4.63 -3.62 1.47
CA PRO A 165 -4.00 -2.75 0.47
C PRO A 165 -5.03 -1.90 -0.26
N GLN A 166 -4.78 -0.59 -0.37
CA GLN A 166 -5.61 0.32 -1.14
C GLN A 166 -4.75 1.09 -2.15
N VAL A 167 -5.11 0.97 -3.42
CA VAL A 167 -4.45 1.66 -4.53
C VAL A 167 -5.24 2.92 -4.88
N HIS A 168 -4.51 4.00 -5.11
CA HIS A 168 -5.06 5.29 -5.50
C HIS A 168 -4.51 5.71 -6.86
N ILE A 169 -5.40 6.18 -7.74
CA ILE A 169 -5.03 6.79 -9.01
C ILE A 169 -5.35 8.28 -8.94
N VAL A 170 -4.32 9.12 -9.08
CA VAL A 170 -4.42 10.58 -8.96
C VAL A 170 -4.06 11.22 -10.28
N ARG A 171 -4.96 11.98 -10.89
CA ARG A 171 -4.67 12.74 -12.11
C ARG A 171 -3.81 13.96 -11.80
N VAL A 172 -2.76 14.15 -12.60
CA VAL A 172 -1.77 15.23 -12.46
C VAL A 172 -2.08 16.34 -13.45
N GLY A 173 -2.09 17.59 -12.96
CA GLY A 173 -2.50 18.78 -13.72
C GLY A 173 -3.98 19.12 -13.54
N GLY A 174 -4.28 20.39 -13.22
CA GLY A 174 -5.57 20.81 -12.65
C GLY A 174 -5.56 20.78 -11.11
N ALA A 175 -6.72 20.96 -10.47
CA ALA A 175 -6.86 20.86 -9.01
C ALA A 175 -6.76 19.40 -8.53
N HIS A 176 -5.59 18.76 -8.71
CA HIS A 176 -5.18 17.43 -8.24
C HIS A 176 -6.34 16.58 -7.70
N ARG A 177 -7.12 15.99 -8.60
CA ARG A 177 -8.31 15.23 -8.19
C ARG A 177 -7.94 13.77 -8.05
N MET A 178 -8.29 13.20 -6.91
CA MET A 178 -8.40 11.75 -6.79
C MET A 178 -9.37 11.26 -7.85
N VAL A 179 -8.93 10.32 -8.67
CA VAL A 179 -9.78 9.75 -9.72
C VAL A 179 -10.52 8.54 -9.18
N MET A 180 -9.81 7.65 -8.48
CA MET A 180 -10.36 6.40 -7.98
C MET A 180 -9.48 5.79 -6.88
N ASN A 181 -10.15 5.15 -5.94
CA ASN A 181 -9.56 4.23 -4.98
C ASN A 181 -10.06 2.82 -5.29
N CYS A 182 -9.19 1.84 -5.28
CA CYS A 182 -9.60 0.44 -5.30
C CYS A 182 -8.89 -0.34 -4.20
N SER A 183 -9.62 -1.31 -3.63
CA SER A 183 -9.07 -2.31 -2.75
C SER A 183 -9.64 -3.67 -3.15
N PHE A 184 -8.91 -4.71 -2.81
CA PHE A 184 -9.26 -6.09 -3.12
C PHE A 184 -9.33 -6.86 -1.81
N PRO A 185 -10.52 -7.26 -1.33
CA PRO A 185 -10.65 -7.97 -0.06
C PRO A 185 -9.90 -9.30 0.01
N GLU A 186 -9.53 -9.87 -1.13
CA GLU A 186 -8.65 -11.05 -1.25
C GLU A 186 -7.18 -10.76 -0.93
N THR A 187 -6.78 -9.49 -0.90
CA THR A 187 -5.40 -9.07 -0.60
C THR A 187 -5.17 -8.70 0.86
N GLN A 188 -6.18 -8.86 1.72
CA GLN A 188 -6.05 -8.61 3.15
C GLN A 188 -5.01 -9.54 3.78
N PHE A 189 -4.24 -9.04 4.75
CA PHE A 189 -3.23 -9.81 5.47
C PHE A 189 -3.04 -9.30 6.90
N ILE A 190 -2.45 -10.13 7.75
CA ILE A 190 -1.96 -9.72 9.08
C ILE A 190 -0.46 -9.44 8.99
N ALA A 191 -0.02 -8.26 9.43
CA ALA A 191 1.41 -7.95 9.47
C ALA A 191 2.08 -8.76 10.60
N VAL A 192 3.16 -9.48 10.34
CA VAL A 192 3.83 -10.32 11.34
C VAL A 192 5.35 -10.14 11.30
N THR A 193 6.06 -10.42 12.38
CA THR A 193 7.55 -10.34 12.38
C THR A 193 8.21 -11.66 11.95
N ALA A 194 7.46 -12.75 12.06
CA ALA A 194 7.74 -14.09 11.55
C ALA A 194 6.39 -14.75 11.27
N TYR A 195 6.34 -15.68 10.31
CA TYR A 195 5.12 -16.41 10.02
C TYR A 195 4.60 -17.14 11.26
N GLN A 196 3.29 -17.14 11.46
CA GLN A 196 2.60 -17.83 12.56
C GLN A 196 1.94 -19.11 12.05
N ASN A 197 1.30 -19.06 10.88
CA ASN A 197 0.77 -20.23 10.19
C ASN A 197 1.82 -20.85 9.24
N GLU A 198 2.16 -22.12 9.45
CA GLU A 198 3.10 -22.86 8.59
C GLU A 198 2.58 -22.99 7.15
N GLU A 199 1.26 -23.10 6.95
CA GLU A 199 0.66 -23.18 5.61
C GLU A 199 0.93 -21.92 4.78
N VAL A 200 1.02 -20.75 5.42
CA VAL A 200 1.38 -19.49 4.74
C VAL A 200 2.86 -19.50 4.35
N SER A 201 3.73 -20.02 5.22
CA SER A 201 5.17 -20.14 4.95
C SER A 201 5.42 -21.06 3.75
N ASP A 202 4.75 -22.21 3.71
CA ASP A 202 4.82 -23.17 2.61
C ASP A 202 4.32 -22.59 1.27
N LEU A 203 3.37 -21.66 1.31
CA LEU A 203 2.90 -20.94 0.13
C LEU A 203 3.87 -19.83 -0.32
N ASP A 204 4.60 -19.19 0.61
CA ASP A 204 5.63 -18.17 0.29
C ASP A 204 6.91 -18.79 -0.30
N GLU A 205 7.25 -20.02 0.08
CA GLU A 205 8.43 -20.72 -0.42
C GLU A 205 8.26 -21.33 -1.84
N ARG A 206 7.03 -21.35 -2.38
CA ARG A 206 6.71 -21.92 -3.70
C ARG A 206 6.72 -20.90 -4.82
#